data_AF-A0A379SVS8-F1
#
_entry.id   AF-A0A379SVS8-F1
#
_cell.length_a   1.000
_cell.length_b   1.000
_cell.length_c   1.000
_cell.angle_alpha   90.00
_cell.angle_beta   90.00
_cell.angle_gamma   90.00
#
_symmetry.space_group_name_H-M   'P 1'
#
loop_
_entity.id
_entity.type
_entity.pdbx_description
1 polymer ?
#
loop_
_entity_poly.entity_id
_entity_poly.type
_entity_poly.pdbx_seq_one_letter_code
_entity_poly.pdbx_strand_id
1 'polypeptide(L)'
;MQREDVSGAQLHAIVGNFIAWLGYADIEEAQRPASRVQKGTAIFAATPRSTMLRLTELNEQPVHAASRYVYDWLVALYTLANENTGYRHPRDVTDVDREQLMALIG
;
A
#
# COMPACT_ATOMS: atom_id res chain seq x y z
N MET A 1 -30.43 -5.69 -11.12
CA MET A 1 -29.17 -5.51 -10.37
C MET A 1 -28.39 -4.43 -11.09
N GLN A 2 -28.54 -3.16 -10.68
CA GLN A 2 -27.77 -2.05 -11.26
C GLN A 2 -26.31 -2.23 -10.87
N ARG A 3 -25.40 -2.25 -11.85
CA ARG A 3 -23.97 -2.05 -11.58
C ARG A 3 -23.81 -0.57 -11.25
N GLU A 4 -23.51 -0.26 -10.00
CA GLU A 4 -23.02 1.07 -9.63
C GLU A 4 -21.74 1.34 -10.42
N ASP A 5 -21.79 2.30 -11.33
CA ASP A 5 -20.64 2.75 -12.10
C ASP A 5 -19.77 3.59 -11.16
N VAL A 6 -18.74 2.96 -10.58
CA VAL A 6 -17.83 3.63 -9.66
C VAL A 6 -17.02 4.65 -10.46
N SER A 7 -17.20 5.94 -10.16
CA SER A 7 -16.45 7.02 -10.82
C SER A 7 -14.95 6.81 -10.67
N GLY A 8 -14.16 7.13 -11.71
CA GLY A 8 -12.70 7.05 -11.66
C GLY A 8 -12.08 7.82 -10.48
N ALA A 9 -12.68 8.94 -10.09
CA ALA A 9 -12.26 9.71 -8.91
C ALA A 9 -12.45 8.93 -7.60
N GLN A 10 -13.54 8.17 -7.48
CA GLN A 10 -13.83 7.34 -6.32
C GLN A 10 -12.89 6.14 -6.24
N LEU A 11 -12.57 5.52 -7.38
CA LEU A 11 -11.53 4.49 -7.44
C LEU A 11 -10.17 5.05 -7.01
N HIS A 12 -9.77 6.22 -7.52
CA HIS A 12 -8.54 6.88 -7.11
C HIS A 12 -8.50 7.21 -5.61
N ALA A 13 -9.62 7.66 -5.03
CA ALA A 13 -9.72 7.96 -3.60
C ALA A 13 -9.62 6.69 -2.74
N ILE A 14 -10.31 5.61 -3.11
CA ILE A 14 -10.24 4.32 -2.42
C ILE A 14 -8.80 3.79 -2.43
N VAL A 15 -8.17 3.83 -3.60
CA VAL A 15 -6.79 3.40 -3.82
C VAL A 15 -5.81 4.27 -3.02
N GLY A 16 -5.97 5.60 -3.06
CA GLY A 16 -5.15 6.54 -2.29
C GLY A 16 -5.30 6.37 -0.77
N ASN A 17 -6.51 6.15 -0.29
CA ASN A 17 -6.79 5.86 1.12
C ASN A 17 -6.11 4.54 1.56
N PHE A 18 -6.04 3.56 0.67
CA PHE A 18 -5.37 2.29 0.92
C PHE A 18 -3.83 2.41 0.98
N ILE A 19 -3.21 3.36 0.26
CA ILE A 19 -1.78 3.70 0.46
C ILE A 19 -1.57 4.40 1.78
N ALA A 20 -2.42 5.39 2.08
CA ALA A 20 -2.32 6.16 3.31
C ALA A 20 -2.41 5.24 4.53
N TRP A 21 -3.19 4.16 4.43
CA TRP A 21 -3.26 3.11 5.45
C TRP A 21 -1.91 2.43 5.75
N LEU A 22 -1.03 2.28 4.75
CA LEU A 22 0.32 1.75 4.94
C LEU A 22 1.33 2.81 5.42
N GLY A 23 0.92 4.07 5.61
CA GLY A 23 1.79 5.14 6.09
C GLY A 23 2.78 5.70 5.07
N TYR A 24 2.75 5.25 3.81
CA TYR A 24 3.68 5.71 2.77
C TYR A 24 3.27 7.02 2.08
N ALA A 25 2.14 7.62 2.48
CA ALA A 25 1.69 8.91 1.94
C ALA A 25 2.65 10.05 2.30
N ASP A 26 3.19 10.04 3.52
CA ASP A 26 4.06 11.08 4.07
C ASP A 26 5.56 10.72 4.00
N ILE A 27 5.88 9.53 3.49
CA ILE A 27 7.27 9.06 3.33
C ILE A 27 7.81 9.51 1.98
N GLU A 28 8.97 10.14 1.96
CA GLU A 28 9.67 10.54 0.73
C GLU A 28 9.99 9.33 -0.15
N GLU A 29 9.85 9.47 -1.47
CA GLU A 29 10.03 8.36 -2.43
C GLU A 29 11.39 7.64 -2.28
N ALA A 30 12.46 8.37 -1.96
CA ALA A 30 13.80 7.81 -1.75
C ALA A 30 13.93 6.92 -0.51
N GLN A 31 13.03 7.06 0.47
CA GLN A 31 13.01 6.27 1.70
C GLN A 31 12.06 5.07 1.60
N ARG A 32 11.26 5.00 0.52
CA ARG A 32 10.32 3.91 0.31
C ARG A 32 11.06 2.66 -0.17
N PRO A 33 10.52 1.46 0.13
CA PRO A 33 11.02 0.20 -0.40
C PRO A 33 11.10 0.19 -1.92
N ALA A 34 12.05 -0.57 -2.47
CA ALA A 34 12.16 -0.77 -3.90
C ALA A 34 11.00 -1.60 -4.46
N SER A 35 10.43 -1.18 -5.59
CA SER A 35 9.45 -1.98 -6.32
C SER A 35 10.09 -3.27 -6.85
N ARG A 36 9.38 -4.39 -6.71
CA ARG A 36 9.82 -5.69 -7.27
C ARG A 36 9.43 -5.88 -8.74
N VAL A 37 8.46 -5.10 -9.24
CA VAL A 37 7.97 -5.19 -10.61
C VAL A 37 8.58 -4.13 -11.52
N GLN A 38 8.85 -2.93 -10.99
CA GLN A 38 9.58 -1.89 -11.74
C GLN A 38 10.95 -1.67 -11.11
N LYS A 39 11.93 -2.43 -11.62
CA LYS A 39 13.32 -2.36 -11.17
C LYS A 39 13.86 -0.93 -11.26
N GLY A 40 14.57 -0.50 -10.22
CA GLY A 40 15.18 0.82 -10.15
C GLY A 40 14.23 1.95 -9.71
N THR A 41 12.99 1.63 -9.33
CA THR A 41 12.04 2.60 -8.78
C THR A 41 11.54 2.17 -7.42
N ALA A 42 11.13 3.12 -6.59
CA ALA A 42 10.48 2.84 -5.33
C ALA A 42 9.01 2.43 -5.53
N ILE A 43 8.41 1.79 -4.52
CA ILE A 43 6.97 1.53 -4.50
C ILE A 43 6.18 2.85 -4.60
N PHE A 44 5.09 2.84 -5.36
CA PHE A 44 4.23 4.01 -5.56
C PHE A 44 4.96 5.24 -6.13
N ALA A 45 6.08 5.03 -6.83
CA ALA A 45 6.76 6.10 -7.56
C ALA A 45 5.81 6.76 -8.56
N ALA A 46 5.87 8.09 -8.66
CA ALA A 46 5.05 8.81 -9.61
C ALA A 46 5.40 8.36 -11.04
N THR A 47 4.39 7.99 -11.83
CA THR A 47 4.62 7.73 -13.25
C THR A 47 5.13 9.02 -13.89
N PRO A 48 6.30 9.01 -14.55
CA PRO A 48 6.81 10.21 -15.21
C PRO A 48 5.76 10.73 -16.17
N ARG A 49 5.31 11.98 -15.95
CA ARG A 49 4.36 12.64 -16.86
C ARG A 49 5.02 12.72 -18.23
N SER A 50 4.35 12.18 -19.24
CA SER A 50 4.74 12.41 -20.64
C SER A 50 4.77 13.92 -20.88
N THR A 51 5.96 14.45 -21.10
CA THR A 51 6.19 15.86 -21.42
C THR A 51 5.55 16.15 -22.78
N MET A 52 4.37 16.77 -22.75
CA MET A 52 3.73 17.42 -23.90
C MET A 52 3.61 16.57 -25.18
N LEU A 53 3.04 15.37 -25.10
CA LEU A 53 2.35 14.80 -26.26
C LEU A 53 0.87 15.19 -26.18
N ARG A 54 0.41 15.85 -27.23
CA ARG A 54 -0.99 16.23 -27.46
C ARG A 54 -1.86 15.02 -27.09
N LEU A 55 -2.85 15.22 -26.20
CA LEU A 55 -3.81 14.22 -25.69
C LEU A 55 -4.77 13.69 -26.79
N THR A 56 -4.26 13.47 -28.00
CA THR A 56 -5.03 13.03 -29.16
C THR A 56 -5.04 11.52 -29.32
N GLU A 57 -4.15 10.78 -28.65
CA GLU A 57 -4.08 9.33 -28.76
C GLU A 57 -3.85 8.68 -27.40
N LEU A 58 -4.71 7.70 -27.08
CA LEU A 58 -4.49 6.76 -25.99
C LEU A 58 -3.37 5.82 -26.46
N ASN A 59 -2.32 5.63 -25.66
CA ASN A 59 -1.28 4.64 -25.98
C ASN A 59 -1.92 3.26 -26.24
N GLU A 60 -1.46 2.59 -27.29
CA GLU A 60 -2.02 1.33 -27.83
C GLU A 60 -2.05 0.18 -26.82
N GLN A 61 -1.23 0.25 -25.77
CA GLN A 61 -1.21 -0.71 -24.67
C GLN A 61 -1.83 -0.09 -23.40
N PRO A 62 -2.87 -0.70 -22.80
CA PRO A 62 -3.29 -0.34 -21.46
C PRO A 62 -2.12 -0.63 -20.53
N VAL A 63 -1.44 0.44 -20.10
CA VAL A 63 -0.33 0.35 -19.16
C VAL A 63 -0.84 -0.44 -17.96
N HIS A 64 -0.14 -1.52 -17.59
CA HIS A 64 -0.45 -2.36 -16.43
C HIS A 64 -0.25 -1.64 -15.09
N ALA A 65 -0.61 -0.35 -15.02
CA ALA A 65 -0.51 0.52 -13.87
C ALA A 65 -1.28 -0.04 -12.68
N ALA A 66 -2.48 -0.61 -12.91
CA ALA A 66 -3.25 -1.27 -11.87
C ALA A 66 -2.52 -2.48 -11.29
N SER A 67 -2.00 -3.38 -12.14
CA SER A 67 -1.28 -4.58 -11.69
C SER A 67 0.02 -4.22 -10.97
N ARG A 68 0.80 -3.27 -11.51
CA ARG A 68 2.00 -2.74 -10.86
C ARG A 68 1.69 -2.29 -9.44
N TYR A 69 0.64 -1.51 -9.31
CA TYR A 69 0.27 -0.89 -8.05
C TYR A 69 -0.11 -1.93 -6.98
N VAL A 70 -0.78 -3.02 -7.38
CA VAL A 70 -1.05 -4.15 -6.48
C VAL A 70 0.24 -4.81 -6.00
N TYR A 71 1.23 -5.00 -6.88
CA TYR A 71 2.52 -5.55 -6.46
C TYR A 71 3.30 -4.63 -5.53
N ASP A 72 3.29 -3.33 -5.80
CA ASP A 72 3.91 -2.33 -4.92
C ASP A 72 3.24 -2.34 -3.54
N TRP A 73 1.92 -2.53 -3.47
CA TRP A 73 1.19 -2.70 -2.22
C TRP A 73 1.61 -3.95 -1.44
N LEU A 74 1.77 -5.09 -2.12
CA LEU A 74 2.24 -6.33 -1.47
C LEU A 74 3.65 -6.18 -0.90
N VAL A 75 4.54 -5.47 -1.61
CA VAL A 75 5.88 -5.16 -1.12
C VAL A 75 5.80 -4.27 0.12
N ALA A 76 4.99 -3.22 0.07
CA ALA A 76 4.79 -2.29 1.18
C ALA A 76 4.27 -3.00 2.44
N LEU A 77 3.25 -3.84 2.29
CA LEU A 77 2.69 -4.63 3.38
C LEU A 77 3.71 -5.60 3.95
N TYR A 78 4.44 -6.32 3.10
CA TYR A 78 5.47 -7.26 3.54
C TYR A 78 6.57 -6.57 4.35
N THR A 79 7.05 -5.41 3.87
CA THR A 79 8.06 -4.62 4.57
C THR A 79 7.55 -4.18 5.95
N LEU A 80 6.34 -3.61 6.02
CA LEU A 80 5.76 -3.18 7.30
C LEU A 80 5.53 -4.35 8.25
N ALA A 81 5.07 -5.50 7.76
CA ALA A 81 4.89 -6.68 8.59
C ALA A 81 6.21 -7.15 9.18
N ASN A 82 7.29 -7.10 8.41
CA ASN A 82 8.62 -7.47 8.87
C ASN A 82 9.20 -6.45 9.87
N GLU A 83 8.99 -5.15 9.63
CA GLU A 83 9.41 -4.08 10.54
C GLU A 83 8.64 -4.09 11.86
N ASN A 84 7.36 -4.48 11.83
CA ASN A 84 6.54 -4.64 13.04
C ASN A 84 6.74 -5.98 13.75
N THR A 85 7.74 -6.79 13.36
CA THR A 85 8.02 -8.06 14.05
C THR A 85 8.39 -7.80 15.50
N GLY A 86 7.64 -8.40 16.43
CA GLY A 86 7.85 -8.21 17.86
C GLY A 86 7.29 -6.91 18.42
N TYR A 87 6.56 -6.13 17.61
CA TYR A 87 5.81 -4.99 18.13
C TYR A 87 4.80 -5.45 19.19
N ARG A 88 4.89 -4.86 20.38
CA ARG A 88 3.91 -4.99 21.45
C ARG A 88 3.30 -3.62 21.69
N HIS A 89 1.97 -3.55 21.70
CA HIS A 89 1.29 -2.29 21.97
C HIS A 89 1.61 -1.84 23.41
N PRO A 90 1.78 -0.54 23.70
CA PRO A 90 2.08 -0.08 25.07
C PRO A 90 1.01 -0.43 26.11
N ARG A 91 -0.20 -0.73 25.65
CA ARG A 91 -1.33 -1.23 26.46
C ARG A 91 -1.65 -2.71 26.19
N ASP A 92 -0.70 -3.45 25.64
CA ASP A 92 -0.85 -4.88 25.46
C ASP A 92 -0.86 -5.58 26.82
N VAL A 93 -1.48 -6.75 26.88
CA VAL A 93 -1.55 -7.55 28.10
C VAL A 93 -0.14 -8.01 28.45
N THR A 94 0.30 -7.74 29.68
CA THR A 94 1.64 -8.16 30.09
C THR A 94 1.73 -9.68 30.14
N ASP A 95 2.94 -10.24 30.01
CA ASP A 95 3.12 -11.70 30.11
C ASP A 95 2.62 -12.22 31.47
N VAL A 96 2.77 -11.42 32.53
CA VAL A 96 2.27 -11.72 33.88
C VAL A 96 0.74 -11.75 33.92
N ASP A 97 0.08 -10.74 33.36
CA ASP A 97 -1.40 -10.70 33.31
C ASP A 97 -1.96 -11.86 32.47
N ARG A 98 -1.23 -12.26 31.43
CA ARG A 98 -1.59 -13.39 30.56
C ARG A 98 -1.51 -14.72 31.28
N GLU A 99 -0.45 -14.94 32.08
CA GLU A 99 -0.31 -16.13 32.92
C GLU A 99 -1.41 -16.19 33.99
N GLN A 100 -1.71 -15.06 34.63
CA GLN A 100 -2.79 -14.97 35.62
C GLN A 100 -4.16 -15.26 34.99
N LEU A 101 -4.42 -14.73 33.79
CA LEU A 101 -5.66 -15.03 33.06
C LEU A 101 -5.75 -16.52 32.71
N MET A 102 -4.66 -17.12 32.21
CA MET A 102 -4.62 -18.55 31.88
C MET A 102 -4.90 -19.44 33.10
N ALA A 103 -4.39 -19.07 34.28
CA ALA A 103 -4.66 -19.79 35.53
C ALA A 103 -6.12 -19.69 36.01
N LEU A 104 -6.89 -18.70 35.53
CA LEU A 104 -8.31 -18.52 35.89
C LEU A 104 -9.26 -19.26 34.94
N ILE A 105 -8.82 -19.57 33.72
CA ILE A 105 -9.64 -20.20 32.67
C ILE A 105 -9.27 -21.68 32.40
N GLY A 106 -8.17 -22.18 32.98
CA GLY A 106 -7.76 -23.59 32.98
C GLY A 106 -8.16 -24.30 34.26
#